data_AF-A0A4V6PQD8-F1
#
_entry.id   AF-A0A4V6PQD8-F1
#
_cell.length_a   1.000
_cell.length_b   1.000
_cell.length_c   1.000
_cell.angle_alpha   90.00
_cell.angle_beta   90.00
_cell.angle_gamma   90.00
#
_symmetry.space_group_name_H-M   'P 1'
#
loop_
_entity.id
_entity.type
_entity.pdbx_description
1 polymer ?
#
loop_
_entity_poly.entity_id
_entity_poly.type
_entity_poly.pdbx_seq_one_letter_code
_entity_poly.pdbx_strand_id
1 'polypeptide(L)'
;MTPPTGRGARSQQPEDIAARERLAAWAKAYSDAVVDGVLHYRDKRGMRNSDLMARLDQLGWTVTSNTLAGILSKKRTSMPVTDVMLFAAALNVPPAALLFSTHRGEELRLYPAATRTVPPYQAVKWFSGSSALPLAAFDDDFVDLADDYYEVGDIVARTEEIDEAARAFRDLHAGLLAAEQRGDDVASTLDQAQAALEALAERRRYLRVFHPEAALPTVRPALAFVDQPKRNWPALPLAEFTTDHELRLALRDQSATPQQRADSSGQLDQLEVSRKKLLEGGISGEA
;
A
#
# COMPACT_ATOMS: atom_id res chain seq x y z
N MET A 1 -37.60 -21.08 -36.07
CA MET A 1 -37.24 -21.44 -34.70
C MET A 1 -36.54 -20.24 -34.07
N THR A 2 -37.22 -19.50 -33.22
CA THR A 2 -36.65 -18.34 -32.53
C THR A 2 -35.80 -18.86 -31.37
N PRO A 3 -34.52 -18.46 -31.23
CA PRO A 3 -33.70 -18.90 -30.10
C PRO A 3 -34.32 -18.35 -28.80
N PRO A 4 -34.30 -19.13 -27.71
CA PRO A 4 -34.90 -18.74 -26.45
C PRO A 4 -34.13 -17.56 -25.86
N THR A 5 -34.70 -16.35 -25.91
CA THR A 5 -34.17 -15.16 -25.26
C THR A 5 -34.71 -15.09 -23.83
N GLY A 6 -34.09 -15.85 -22.93
CA GLY A 6 -34.34 -15.77 -21.50
C GLY A 6 -33.04 -15.86 -20.71
N ARG A 7 -33.01 -15.30 -19.48
CA ARG A 7 -31.90 -15.31 -18.51
C ARG A 7 -31.29 -16.70 -18.19
N GLY A 8 -31.74 -17.77 -18.84
CA GLY A 8 -31.26 -19.15 -18.69
C GLY A 8 -30.84 -19.86 -19.99
N ALA A 9 -30.88 -19.21 -21.15
CA ALA A 9 -30.39 -19.81 -22.39
C ALA A 9 -28.85 -19.82 -22.40
N ARG A 10 -28.27 -20.85 -21.80
CA ARG A 10 -26.84 -21.12 -21.89
C ARG A 10 -26.53 -21.58 -23.31
N SER A 11 -25.57 -20.93 -23.96
CA SER A 11 -25.03 -21.43 -25.21
C SER A 11 -24.60 -22.90 -25.04
N GLN A 12 -25.01 -23.72 -26.00
CA GLN A 12 -24.64 -25.14 -26.09
C GLN A 12 -23.41 -25.31 -26.98
N GLN A 13 -22.82 -24.22 -27.49
CA GLN A 13 -21.62 -24.30 -28.29
C GLN A 13 -20.46 -24.81 -27.41
N PRO A 14 -19.70 -25.83 -27.86
CA PRO A 14 -18.64 -26.44 -27.06
C PRO A 14 -17.57 -25.43 -26.60
N GLU A 15 -17.28 -24.41 -27.41
CA GLU A 15 -16.31 -23.36 -27.09
C GLU A 15 -16.75 -22.48 -25.91
N ASP A 16 -18.03 -22.13 -25.83
CA ASP A 16 -18.60 -21.35 -24.74
C ASP A 16 -18.59 -22.13 -23.42
N ILE A 17 -18.87 -23.43 -23.50
CA ILE A 17 -18.79 -24.33 -22.34
C ILE A 17 -17.35 -24.39 -21.83
N ALA A 18 -16.38 -24.63 -22.72
CA ALA A 18 -14.97 -24.69 -22.36
C ALA A 18 -14.43 -23.34 -21.83
N ALA A 19 -14.87 -22.21 -22.37
CA ALA A 19 -14.52 -20.88 -21.87
C ALA A 19 -15.02 -20.66 -20.43
N ARG A 20 -16.25 -21.08 -20.14
CA ARG A 20 -16.84 -20.98 -18.79
C ARG A 20 -16.14 -21.88 -17.78
N GLU A 21 -15.81 -23.11 -18.17
CA GLU A 21 -15.04 -24.03 -17.31
C GLU A 21 -13.66 -23.46 -16.99
N ARG A 22 -12.96 -22.88 -17.98
CA ARG A 22 -11.68 -22.17 -17.75
C ARG A 22 -11.83 -20.99 -16.80
N LEU A 23 -12.86 -20.17 -16.96
CA LEU A 23 -13.15 -19.04 -16.06
C LEU A 23 -13.42 -19.52 -14.62
N ALA A 24 -14.23 -20.57 -14.44
CA ALA A 24 -14.55 -21.12 -13.13
C ALA A 24 -13.31 -21.73 -12.45
N ALA A 25 -12.49 -22.48 -13.19
CA ALA A 25 -11.25 -23.04 -12.68
C ALA A 25 -10.25 -21.93 -12.27
N TRP A 26 -10.12 -20.88 -13.09
CA TRP A 26 -9.27 -19.73 -12.77
C TRP A 26 -9.77 -19.00 -11.52
N ALA A 27 -11.05 -18.69 -11.41
CA ALA A 27 -11.63 -18.01 -10.25
C ALA A 27 -11.45 -18.81 -8.96
N LYS A 28 -11.60 -20.15 -9.03
CA LYS A 28 -11.34 -21.05 -7.91
C LYS A 28 -9.87 -21.02 -7.49
N ALA A 29 -8.96 -21.17 -8.44
CA ALA A 29 -7.52 -21.15 -8.17
C ALA A 29 -7.09 -19.82 -7.54
N TYR A 30 -7.61 -18.70 -8.04
CA TYR A 30 -7.34 -17.37 -7.49
C TYR A 30 -7.85 -17.23 -6.06
N SER A 31 -9.06 -17.73 -5.79
CA SER A 31 -9.65 -17.72 -4.44
C SER A 31 -8.86 -18.60 -3.46
N ASP A 32 -8.35 -19.73 -3.93
CA ASP A 32 -7.52 -20.62 -3.12
C ASP A 32 -6.18 -19.98 -2.76
N ALA A 33 -5.56 -19.25 -3.70
CA ALA A 33 -4.36 -18.49 -3.45
C ALA A 33 -4.58 -17.40 -2.40
N VAL A 34 -5.73 -16.72 -2.43
CA VAL A 34 -6.11 -15.74 -1.39
C VAL A 34 -6.24 -16.41 -0.02
N VAL A 35 -6.89 -17.57 0.06
CA VAL A 35 -7.00 -18.34 1.31
C VAL A 35 -5.61 -18.75 1.82
N ASP A 36 -4.70 -19.16 0.93
CA ASP A 36 -3.32 -19.47 1.31
C ASP A 36 -2.58 -18.25 1.88
N GLY A 37 -2.80 -17.06 1.30
CA GLY A 37 -2.30 -15.80 1.85
C GLY A 37 -2.83 -15.51 3.26
N VAL A 38 -4.14 -15.73 3.49
CA VAL A 38 -4.76 -15.58 4.82
C VAL A 38 -4.12 -16.54 5.83
N LEU A 39 -3.98 -17.82 5.47
CA LEU A 39 -3.36 -18.83 6.32
C LEU A 39 -1.90 -18.47 6.64
N HIS A 40 -1.11 -18.09 5.63
CA HIS A 40 0.28 -17.69 5.80
C HIS A 40 0.43 -16.54 6.82
N TYR A 41 -0.34 -15.47 6.66
CA TYR A 41 -0.22 -14.29 7.54
C TYR A 41 -0.84 -14.50 8.92
N ARG A 42 -1.83 -15.38 9.05
CA ARG A 42 -2.35 -15.85 10.35
C ARG A 42 -1.27 -16.59 11.11
N ASP A 43 -0.65 -17.58 10.45
CA ASP A 43 0.34 -18.47 11.07
C ASP A 43 1.63 -17.73 11.41
N LYS A 44 2.10 -16.83 10.53
CA LYS A 44 3.24 -15.94 10.78
C LYS A 44 3.07 -15.07 12.03
N ARG A 45 1.82 -14.82 12.45
CA ARG A 45 1.48 -14.03 13.65
C ARG A 45 1.17 -14.90 14.87
N GLY A 46 1.27 -16.22 14.75
CA GLY A 46 0.92 -17.16 15.82
C GLY A 46 -0.56 -17.13 16.20
N MET A 47 -1.44 -16.66 15.30
CA MET A 47 -2.87 -16.53 15.58
C MET A 47 -3.59 -17.88 15.42
N ARG A 48 -4.46 -18.19 16.37
CA ARG A 48 -5.44 -19.28 16.24
C ARG A 48 -6.65 -18.80 15.44
N ASN A 49 -7.49 -19.74 15.01
CA ASN A 49 -8.77 -19.40 14.36
C ASN A 49 -9.66 -18.54 15.27
N SER A 50 -9.67 -18.79 16.59
CA SER A 50 -10.41 -17.98 17.56
C SER A 50 -9.94 -16.52 17.57
N ASP A 51 -8.64 -16.29 17.45
CA ASP A 51 -8.06 -14.94 17.50
C ASP A 51 -8.41 -14.18 16.23
N LEU A 52 -8.37 -14.85 15.07
CA LEU A 52 -8.81 -14.28 13.81
C LEU A 52 -10.32 -13.96 13.83
N MET A 53 -11.15 -14.86 14.37
CA MET A 53 -12.59 -14.59 14.57
C MET A 53 -12.82 -13.38 15.45
N ALA A 54 -12.12 -13.27 16.59
CA ALA A 54 -12.25 -12.13 17.50
C ALA A 54 -11.89 -10.80 16.81
N ARG A 55 -10.86 -10.79 15.96
CA ARG A 55 -10.51 -9.60 15.18
C ARG A 55 -11.52 -9.27 14.08
N LEU A 56 -12.08 -10.26 13.41
CA LEU A 56 -13.15 -10.06 12.44
C LEU A 56 -14.41 -9.50 13.11
N ASP A 57 -14.72 -9.97 14.32
CA ASP A 57 -15.84 -9.48 15.13
C ASP A 57 -15.65 -8.01 15.53
N GLN A 58 -14.43 -7.60 15.91
CA GLN A 58 -14.08 -6.19 16.16
C GLN A 58 -14.26 -5.28 14.93
N LEU A 59 -14.18 -5.85 13.72
CA LEU A 59 -14.44 -5.15 12.46
C LEU A 59 -15.93 -5.19 12.04
N GLY A 60 -16.80 -5.76 12.88
CA GLY A 60 -18.23 -5.88 12.62
C GLY A 60 -18.62 -7.10 11.79
N TRP A 61 -17.71 -8.07 11.59
CA TRP A 61 -18.02 -9.33 10.91
C TRP A 61 -17.99 -10.53 11.85
N THR A 62 -19.14 -10.79 12.49
CA THR A 62 -19.34 -11.95 13.36
C THR A 62 -19.47 -13.24 12.54
N VAL A 63 -18.36 -13.93 12.32
CA VAL A 63 -18.30 -15.21 11.60
C VAL A 63 -18.39 -16.38 12.57
N THR A 64 -19.12 -17.44 12.22
CA THR A 64 -19.12 -18.68 13.02
C THR A 64 -17.85 -19.49 12.78
N SER A 65 -17.45 -20.32 13.76
CA SER A 65 -16.29 -21.21 13.61
C SER A 65 -16.42 -22.15 12.39
N ASN A 66 -17.64 -22.65 12.12
CA ASN A 66 -17.90 -23.51 10.96
C ASN A 66 -17.76 -22.74 9.64
N THR A 67 -18.26 -21.51 9.58
CA THR A 67 -18.12 -20.65 8.41
C THR A 67 -16.66 -20.34 8.13
N LEU A 68 -15.91 -19.93 9.15
CA LEU A 68 -14.48 -19.63 9.02
C LEU A 68 -13.70 -20.87 8.59
N ALA A 69 -13.94 -22.02 9.22
CA ALA A 69 -13.32 -23.28 8.81
C ALA A 69 -13.64 -23.62 7.36
N GLY A 70 -14.89 -23.43 6.92
CA GLY A 70 -15.29 -23.65 5.53
C GLY A 70 -14.55 -22.74 4.53
N ILE A 71 -14.34 -21.47 4.87
CA ILE A 71 -13.53 -20.53 4.08
C ILE A 71 -12.08 -21.01 4.00
N LEU A 72 -11.47 -21.26 5.17
CA LEU A 72 -10.06 -21.62 5.28
C LEU A 72 -9.74 -23.01 4.72
N SER A 73 -10.73 -23.89 4.64
CA SER A 73 -10.65 -25.18 3.94
C SER A 73 -10.93 -25.09 2.44
N LYS A 74 -10.94 -23.88 1.85
CA LYS A 74 -11.07 -23.67 0.39
C LYS A 74 -12.35 -24.25 -0.22
N LYS A 75 -13.43 -24.37 0.58
CA LYS A 75 -14.72 -24.94 0.11
C LYS A 75 -15.50 -24.00 -0.79
N ARG A 76 -15.21 -22.70 -0.73
CA ARG A 76 -15.87 -21.69 -1.55
C ARG A 76 -15.28 -21.66 -2.96
N THR A 77 -16.14 -21.45 -3.95
CA THR A 77 -15.73 -21.30 -5.35
C THR A 77 -15.14 -19.93 -5.66
N SER A 78 -15.55 -18.92 -4.90
CA SER A 78 -15.04 -17.56 -5.00
C SER A 78 -14.82 -16.92 -3.62
N MET A 79 -13.84 -16.03 -3.53
CA MET A 79 -13.65 -15.13 -2.40
C MET A 79 -14.20 -13.74 -2.77
N PRO A 80 -15.23 -13.23 -2.07
CA PRO A 80 -15.68 -11.85 -2.24
C PRO A 80 -14.56 -10.86 -1.90
N VAL A 81 -14.46 -9.75 -2.65
CA VAL A 81 -13.48 -8.68 -2.35
C VAL A 81 -13.66 -8.12 -0.94
N THR A 82 -14.91 -8.03 -0.46
CA THR A 82 -15.24 -7.62 0.91
C THR A 82 -14.59 -8.52 1.96
N ASP A 83 -14.60 -9.83 1.74
CA ASP A 83 -13.98 -10.80 2.65
C ASP A 83 -12.45 -10.61 2.65
N VAL A 84 -11.85 -10.35 1.47
CA VAL A 84 -10.41 -10.05 1.36
C VAL A 84 -10.04 -8.81 2.17
N MET A 85 -10.82 -7.73 2.07
CA MET A 85 -10.59 -6.49 2.82
C MET A 85 -10.65 -6.73 4.33
N LEU A 86 -11.65 -7.48 4.80
CA LEU A 86 -11.82 -7.79 6.22
C LEU A 86 -10.70 -8.69 6.75
N PHE A 87 -10.30 -9.72 6.00
CA PHE A 87 -9.15 -10.55 6.39
C PHE A 87 -7.86 -9.75 6.42
N ALA A 88 -7.62 -8.89 5.43
CA ALA A 88 -6.43 -8.05 5.37
C ALA A 88 -6.35 -7.11 6.58
N ALA A 89 -7.46 -6.45 6.92
CA ALA A 89 -7.58 -5.59 8.09
C ALA A 89 -7.36 -6.37 9.40
N ALA A 90 -8.03 -7.52 9.59
CA ALA A 90 -7.87 -8.34 10.78
C ALA A 90 -6.43 -8.85 10.95
N LEU A 91 -5.77 -9.18 9.85
CA LEU A 91 -4.37 -9.61 9.83
C LEU A 91 -3.38 -8.45 9.85
N ASN A 92 -3.83 -7.19 9.75
CA ASN A 92 -2.95 -6.02 9.61
C ASN A 92 -1.90 -6.20 8.50
N VAL A 93 -2.39 -6.48 7.28
CA VAL A 93 -1.63 -6.54 6.02
C VAL A 93 -2.36 -5.78 4.94
N PRO A 94 -1.69 -5.28 3.89
CA PRO A 94 -2.39 -4.72 2.75
C PRO A 94 -3.16 -5.81 1.99
N PRO A 95 -4.37 -5.53 1.44
CA PRO A 95 -5.16 -6.52 0.68
C PRO A 95 -4.40 -7.15 -0.48
N ALA A 96 -3.53 -6.38 -1.14
CA ALA A 96 -2.65 -6.85 -2.22
C ALA A 96 -1.74 -8.01 -1.78
N ALA A 97 -1.35 -8.07 -0.50
CA ALA A 97 -0.54 -9.17 0.03
C ALA A 97 -1.31 -10.51 0.08
N LEU A 98 -2.64 -10.46 0.22
CA LEU A 98 -3.51 -11.63 0.15
C LEU A 98 -3.82 -12.00 -1.31
N LEU A 99 -4.06 -11.00 -2.16
CA LEU A 99 -4.41 -11.21 -3.57
C LEU A 99 -3.28 -11.78 -4.41
N PHE A 100 -2.03 -11.37 -4.15
CA PHE A 100 -0.91 -11.68 -5.03
C PHE A 100 0.17 -12.55 -4.39
N SER A 101 -0.03 -13.10 -3.19
CA SER A 101 0.92 -14.02 -2.52
C SER A 101 2.40 -13.66 -2.71
N THR A 102 2.78 -12.40 -2.48
CA THR A 102 4.14 -11.88 -2.72
C THR A 102 5.24 -12.57 -1.92
N HIS A 103 4.86 -13.36 -0.94
CA HIS A 103 5.74 -14.22 -0.14
C HIS A 103 6.09 -15.54 -0.85
N ARG A 104 5.43 -15.88 -1.96
CA ARG A 104 5.72 -17.04 -2.80
C ARG A 104 6.30 -16.58 -4.13
N GLY A 105 7.23 -17.34 -4.69
CA GLY A 105 7.80 -17.07 -6.02
C GLY A 105 6.94 -17.59 -7.18
N GLU A 106 5.74 -18.11 -6.89
CA GLU A 106 4.85 -18.68 -7.90
C GLU A 106 4.29 -17.56 -8.80
N GLU A 107 4.45 -17.72 -10.12
CA GLU A 107 3.89 -16.76 -11.06
C GLU A 107 2.36 -16.88 -11.12
N LEU A 108 1.68 -15.74 -11.25
CA LEU A 108 0.23 -15.67 -11.31
C LEU A 108 -0.27 -15.52 -12.73
N ARG A 109 -1.40 -16.18 -12.99
CA ARG A 109 -2.23 -15.92 -14.16
C ARG A 109 -3.27 -14.84 -13.82
N LEU A 110 -3.16 -13.65 -14.41
CA LEU A 110 -4.05 -12.53 -14.07
C LEU A 110 -5.45 -12.60 -14.67
N TYR A 111 -5.65 -13.38 -15.72
CA TYR A 111 -6.96 -13.60 -16.34
C TYR A 111 -7.02 -14.98 -17.00
N PRO A 112 -8.21 -15.59 -17.17
CA PRO A 112 -8.33 -17.01 -17.54
C PRO A 112 -7.62 -17.40 -18.85
N ALA A 113 -7.64 -16.50 -19.84
CA ALA A 113 -7.06 -16.70 -21.16
C ALA A 113 -5.61 -16.24 -21.28
N ALA A 114 -4.95 -15.85 -20.18
CA ALA A 114 -3.60 -15.32 -20.26
C ALA A 114 -2.61 -16.39 -20.74
N THR A 115 -1.86 -16.06 -21.78
CA THR A 115 -0.77 -16.88 -22.33
C THR A 115 0.53 -16.72 -21.54
N ARG A 116 0.64 -15.63 -20.77
CA ARG A 116 1.78 -15.33 -19.89
C ARG A 116 1.33 -15.30 -18.44
N THR A 117 2.21 -15.77 -17.58
CA THR A 117 2.14 -15.60 -16.13
C THR A 117 3.04 -14.42 -15.73
N VAL A 118 2.75 -13.78 -14.60
CA VAL A 118 3.52 -12.64 -14.09
C VAL A 118 3.99 -12.91 -12.67
N PRO A 119 5.18 -12.42 -12.29
CA PRO A 119 5.58 -12.44 -10.89
C PRO A 119 4.60 -11.64 -10.01
N PRO A 120 4.36 -12.08 -8.75
CA PRO A 120 3.53 -11.38 -7.76
C PRO A 120 3.74 -9.86 -7.66
N TYR A 121 5.00 -9.42 -7.64
CA TYR A 121 5.31 -8.00 -7.46
C TYR A 121 4.88 -7.15 -8.67
N GLN A 122 4.89 -7.71 -9.88
CA GLN A 122 4.40 -7.01 -11.07
C GLN A 122 2.88 -6.88 -11.02
N ALA A 123 2.19 -7.92 -10.56
CA ALA A 123 0.75 -7.88 -10.35
C ALA A 123 0.35 -6.80 -9.32
N VAL A 124 1.11 -6.66 -8.23
CA VAL A 124 0.91 -5.59 -7.24
C VAL A 124 1.10 -4.21 -7.87
N LYS A 125 2.17 -3.99 -8.65
CA LYS A 125 2.42 -2.70 -9.31
C LYS A 125 1.30 -2.33 -10.28
N TRP A 126 0.77 -3.32 -11.01
CA TRP A 126 -0.38 -3.09 -11.87
C TRP A 126 -1.63 -2.73 -11.05
N PHE A 127 -1.92 -3.51 -10.02
CA PHE A 127 -3.07 -3.31 -9.12
C PHE A 127 -3.04 -1.95 -8.42
N SER A 128 -1.85 -1.41 -8.12
CA SER A 128 -1.68 -0.09 -7.50
C SER A 128 -1.65 1.08 -8.49
N GLY A 129 -1.76 0.82 -9.80
CA GLY A 129 -1.62 1.87 -10.82
C GLY A 129 -0.16 2.30 -11.08
N SER A 130 0.82 1.67 -10.43
CA SER A 130 2.22 2.08 -10.50
C SER A 130 2.96 1.62 -11.77
N SER A 131 2.42 0.66 -12.52
CA SER A 131 3.02 0.18 -13.77
C SER A 131 2.01 -0.58 -14.61
N ALA A 132 1.83 -0.16 -15.86
CA ALA A 132 0.94 -0.82 -16.80
C ALA A 132 1.30 -2.31 -16.92
N LEU A 133 0.27 -3.14 -17.04
CA LEU A 133 0.46 -4.56 -17.19
C LEU A 133 1.01 -4.85 -18.60
N PRO A 134 2.02 -5.72 -18.77
CA PRO A 134 2.55 -6.07 -20.08
C PRO A 134 1.61 -7.08 -20.79
N LEU A 135 0.35 -6.69 -20.99
CA LEU A 135 -0.62 -7.49 -21.71
C LEU A 135 -0.46 -7.32 -23.22
N ALA A 136 -0.96 -8.32 -23.95
CA ALA A 136 -1.21 -8.17 -25.38
C ALA A 136 -2.15 -6.96 -25.56
N ALA A 137 -1.80 -6.06 -26.47
CA ALA A 137 -2.66 -4.95 -26.85
C ALA A 137 -4.04 -5.52 -27.21
N PHE A 138 -5.10 -4.93 -26.65
CA PHE A 138 -6.44 -5.16 -27.16
C PHE A 138 -6.51 -4.52 -28.56
N ASP A 139 -7.09 -5.20 -29.54
CA ASP A 139 -7.19 -4.75 -30.94
C ASP A 139 -8.23 -3.60 -31.13
N ASP A 140 -8.43 -2.74 -30.14
CA ASP A 140 -9.55 -1.77 -30.11
C ASP A 140 -9.08 -0.32 -29.97
N ASP A 141 -9.93 0.61 -30.41
CA ASP A 141 -9.78 2.07 -30.52
C ASP A 141 -9.60 2.79 -29.15
N PHE A 142 -9.51 2.04 -28.06
CA PHE A 142 -9.39 2.54 -26.68
C PHE A 142 -7.95 2.58 -26.16
N VAL A 143 -6.94 2.61 -27.04
CA VAL A 143 -5.53 2.78 -26.65
C VAL A 143 -5.30 4.09 -25.88
N ASP A 144 -6.16 5.09 -26.09
CA ASP A 144 -6.17 6.35 -25.33
C ASP A 144 -6.59 6.18 -23.85
N LEU A 145 -7.08 5.00 -23.41
CA LEU A 145 -7.32 4.68 -21.99
C LEU A 145 -6.03 4.46 -21.18
N ALA A 146 -4.85 4.53 -21.82
CA ALA A 146 -3.59 4.63 -21.09
C ALA A 146 -3.57 5.88 -20.19
N ASP A 147 -4.27 6.96 -20.58
CA ASP A 147 -4.33 8.21 -19.82
C ASP A 147 -5.01 8.01 -18.46
N ASP A 148 -6.13 7.29 -18.37
CA ASP A 148 -6.80 6.96 -17.11
C ASP A 148 -5.90 6.13 -16.17
N TYR A 149 -5.07 5.24 -16.74
CA TYR A 149 -4.11 4.44 -15.96
C TYR A 149 -3.00 5.33 -15.39
N TYR A 150 -2.45 6.24 -16.20
CA TYR A 150 -1.45 7.19 -15.76
C TYR A 150 -2.03 8.20 -14.76
N GLU A 151 -3.31 8.54 -14.85
CA GLU A 151 -3.99 9.42 -13.90
C GLU A 151 -3.98 8.82 -12.49
N VAL A 152 -4.41 7.56 -12.32
CA VAL A 152 -4.40 6.90 -11.01
C VAL A 152 -2.98 6.76 -10.47
N GLY A 153 -2.03 6.36 -11.32
CA GLY A 153 -0.62 6.23 -10.94
C GLY A 153 0.00 7.56 -10.52
N ASP A 154 -0.26 8.63 -11.26
CA ASP A 154 0.22 9.98 -10.93
C ASP A 154 -0.43 10.47 -9.63
N ILE A 155 -1.75 10.35 -9.45
CA ILE A 155 -2.42 10.73 -8.19
C ILE A 155 -1.77 10.02 -7.00
N VAL A 156 -1.57 8.69 -7.06
CA VAL A 156 -0.93 7.94 -5.98
C VAL A 156 0.49 8.46 -5.73
N ALA A 157 1.32 8.57 -6.76
CA ALA A 157 2.69 9.06 -6.63
C ALA A 157 2.73 10.48 -6.02
N ARG A 158 1.85 11.39 -6.47
CA ARG A 158 1.76 12.76 -5.93
C ARG A 158 1.33 12.78 -4.48
N THR A 159 0.41 11.91 -4.08
CA THR A 159 0.00 11.82 -2.67
C THR A 159 1.16 11.35 -1.78
N GLU A 160 1.98 10.40 -2.24
CA GLU A 160 3.20 9.97 -1.55
C GLU A 160 4.24 11.08 -1.45
N GLU A 161 4.47 11.83 -2.52
CA GLU A 161 5.37 12.99 -2.55
C GLU A 161 4.90 14.11 -1.59
N ILE A 162 3.59 14.34 -1.47
CA ILE A 162 3.01 15.30 -0.51
C ILE A 162 3.26 14.83 0.92
N ASP A 163 3.02 13.55 1.20
CA ASP A 163 3.25 12.97 2.51
C ASP A 163 4.73 13.05 2.90
N GLU A 164 5.64 12.72 1.98
CA GLU A 164 7.08 12.84 2.19
C GLU A 164 7.50 14.29 2.46
N ALA A 165 7.01 15.24 1.67
CA ALA A 165 7.28 16.66 1.88
C ALA A 165 6.77 17.16 3.25
N ALA A 166 5.59 16.71 3.68
CA ALA A 166 5.03 17.05 4.99
C ALA A 166 5.86 16.44 6.13
N ARG A 167 6.35 15.21 5.97
CA ARG A 167 7.28 14.58 6.93
C ARG A 167 8.60 15.34 7.00
N ALA A 168 9.21 15.66 5.86
CA ALA A 168 10.47 16.39 5.79
C ALA A 168 10.37 17.77 6.44
N PHE A 169 9.30 18.53 6.17
CA PHE A 169 9.07 19.81 6.82
C PHE A 169 8.96 19.67 8.34
N ARG A 170 8.23 18.65 8.82
CA ARG A 170 8.08 18.40 10.25
C ARG A 170 9.41 18.11 10.94
N ASP A 171 10.24 17.29 10.33
CA ASP A 171 11.53 16.90 10.92
C ASP A 171 12.48 18.11 10.95
N LEU A 172 12.50 18.92 9.89
CA LEU A 172 13.25 20.18 9.83
C LEU A 172 12.74 21.22 10.84
N HIS A 173 11.42 21.33 11.01
CA HIS A 173 10.83 22.23 12.00
C HIS A 173 11.18 21.82 13.44
N ALA A 174 11.15 20.53 13.75
CA ALA A 174 11.60 20.04 15.06
C ALA A 174 13.10 20.31 15.26
N GLY A 175 13.91 20.15 14.22
CA GLY A 175 15.33 20.50 14.22
C GLY A 175 15.58 21.99 14.45
N LEU A 176 14.77 22.86 13.83
CA LEU A 176 14.83 24.31 13.98
C LEU A 176 14.62 24.73 15.45
N LEU A 177 13.54 24.22 16.08
CA LEU A 177 13.25 24.48 17.49
C LEU A 177 14.34 23.94 18.42
N ALA A 178 14.89 22.75 18.11
CA ALA A 178 15.97 22.16 18.88
C ALA A 178 17.26 22.99 18.81
N ALA A 179 17.58 23.55 17.64
CA ALA A 179 18.73 24.44 17.45
C ALA A 179 18.53 25.78 18.18
N GLU A 180 17.33 26.37 18.10
CA GLU A 180 16.97 27.59 18.84
C GLU A 180 17.11 27.41 20.35
N GLN A 181 16.64 26.28 20.90
CA GLN A 181 16.76 25.98 22.34
C GLN A 181 18.21 25.85 22.82
N ARG A 182 19.15 25.49 21.94
CA ARG A 182 20.58 25.40 22.25
C ARG A 182 21.32 26.71 22.04
N GLY A 183 20.70 27.69 21.38
CA GLY A 183 21.36 28.92 20.96
C GLY A 183 22.30 28.73 19.77
N ASP A 184 22.07 27.70 18.95
CA ASP A 184 22.83 27.46 17.72
C ASP A 184 22.41 28.46 16.61
N ASP A 185 23.26 28.62 15.59
CA ASP A 185 22.84 29.32 14.37
C ASP A 185 21.77 28.51 13.64
N VAL A 186 20.58 29.12 13.50
CA VAL A 186 19.40 28.51 12.91
C VAL A 186 19.22 28.84 11.42
N ALA A 187 20.04 29.72 10.84
CA ALA A 187 19.80 30.27 9.50
C ALA A 187 19.66 29.17 8.43
N SER A 188 20.59 28.20 8.41
CA SER A 188 20.54 27.10 7.43
C SER A 188 19.33 26.17 7.64
N THR A 189 18.97 25.85 8.89
CA THR A 189 17.83 24.99 9.18
C THR A 189 16.50 25.69 8.87
N LEU A 190 16.44 27.00 9.11
CA LEU A 190 15.31 27.85 8.73
C LEU A 190 15.10 27.86 7.22
N ASP A 191 16.17 28.07 6.44
CA ASP A 191 16.12 28.05 4.97
C ASP A 191 15.65 26.69 4.44
N GLN A 192 16.16 25.59 5.01
CA GLN A 192 15.74 24.23 4.65
C GLN A 192 14.27 23.98 5.00
N ALA A 193 13.83 24.37 6.19
CA ALA A 193 12.43 24.24 6.62
C ALA A 193 11.50 25.04 5.70
N GLN A 194 11.90 26.26 5.32
CA GLN A 194 11.14 27.08 4.39
C GLN A 194 11.07 26.44 3.00
N ALA A 195 12.19 25.93 2.47
CA ALA A 195 12.21 25.22 1.18
C ALA A 195 11.32 23.97 1.20
N ALA A 196 11.32 23.20 2.29
CA ALA A 196 10.45 22.04 2.45
C ALA A 196 8.96 22.41 2.48
N LEU A 197 8.61 23.52 3.14
CA LEU A 197 7.25 24.06 3.17
C LEU A 197 6.78 24.52 1.78
N GLU A 198 7.66 25.18 1.03
CA GLU A 198 7.41 25.59 -0.36
C GLU A 198 7.19 24.38 -1.27
N ALA A 199 8.03 23.35 -1.14
CA ALA A 199 7.90 22.13 -1.91
C ALA A 199 6.62 21.34 -1.56
N LEU A 200 6.16 21.38 -0.31
CA LEU A 200 4.86 20.83 0.09
C LEU A 200 3.71 21.59 -0.59
N ALA A 201 3.72 22.92 -0.54
CA ALA A 201 2.68 23.74 -1.15
C ALA A 201 2.60 23.57 -2.67
N GLU A 202 3.75 23.46 -3.35
CA GLU A 202 3.82 23.25 -4.79
C GLU A 202 3.19 21.92 -5.20
N ARG A 203 3.55 20.81 -4.53
CA ARG A 203 2.98 19.48 -4.79
C ARG A 203 1.47 19.44 -4.56
N ARG A 204 1.00 20.08 -3.49
CA ARG A 204 -0.45 20.20 -3.22
C ARG A 204 -1.17 21.05 -4.26
N ARG A 205 -0.53 22.13 -4.75
CA ARG A 205 -1.08 22.95 -5.83
C ARG A 205 -1.16 22.17 -7.14
N TYR A 206 -0.14 21.37 -7.45
CA TYR A 206 -0.14 20.50 -8.63
C TYR A 206 -1.38 19.60 -8.62
N LEU A 207 -1.59 18.84 -7.52
CA LEU A 207 -2.74 17.92 -7.43
C LEU A 207 -4.07 18.67 -7.58
N ARG A 208 -4.23 19.87 -7.00
CA ARG A 208 -5.44 20.69 -7.19
C ARG A 208 -5.67 21.16 -8.63
N VAL A 209 -4.62 21.48 -9.35
CA VAL A 209 -4.71 22.06 -10.70
C VAL A 209 -4.95 20.97 -11.74
N PHE A 210 -4.22 19.86 -11.63
CA PHE A 210 -4.25 18.79 -12.63
C PHE A 210 -5.24 17.68 -12.28
N HIS A 211 -5.60 17.52 -11.00
CA HIS A 211 -6.50 16.48 -10.50
C HIS A 211 -7.53 17.07 -9.51
N PRO A 212 -8.39 18.02 -9.94
CA PRO A 212 -9.27 18.78 -9.04
C PRO A 212 -10.30 17.92 -8.28
N GLU A 213 -10.65 16.75 -8.82
CA GLU A 213 -11.57 15.79 -8.19
C GLU A 213 -10.85 14.86 -7.19
N ALA A 214 -9.51 14.83 -7.19
CA ALA A 214 -8.74 13.99 -6.27
C ALA A 214 -8.76 14.57 -4.85
N ALA A 215 -9.01 13.71 -3.87
CA ALA A 215 -8.90 14.09 -2.47
C ALA A 215 -7.43 14.39 -2.12
N LEU A 216 -7.16 15.59 -1.60
CA LEU A 216 -5.83 15.95 -1.13
C LEU A 216 -5.49 15.17 0.16
N PRO A 217 -4.23 14.69 0.31
CA PRO A 217 -3.76 14.15 1.58
C PRO A 217 -3.98 15.16 2.71
N THR A 218 -4.45 14.67 3.86
CA THR A 218 -4.70 15.54 5.02
C THR A 218 -3.37 15.93 5.65
N VAL A 219 -3.11 17.23 5.75
CA VAL A 219 -1.97 17.77 6.51
C VAL A 219 -2.42 18.15 7.93
N ARG A 220 -1.45 18.32 8.84
CA ARG A 220 -1.76 18.82 10.20
C ARG A 220 -2.54 20.14 10.11
N PRO A 221 -3.50 20.41 11.01
CA PRO A 221 -4.27 21.66 10.97
C PRO A 221 -3.42 22.93 10.96
N ALA A 222 -2.29 22.94 11.67
CA ALA A 222 -1.34 24.04 11.67
C ALA A 222 -0.69 24.31 10.29
N LEU A 223 -0.75 23.37 9.34
CA LEU A 223 -0.33 23.54 7.94
C LEU A 223 -1.47 23.90 6.99
N ALA A 224 -2.69 24.14 7.46
CA ALA A 224 -3.82 24.47 6.57
C ALA A 224 -3.58 25.74 5.71
N PHE A 225 -2.65 26.60 6.12
CA PHE A 225 -2.28 27.80 5.37
C PHE A 225 -1.47 27.51 4.10
N VAL A 226 -0.85 26.32 3.94
CA VAL A 226 0.03 26.01 2.79
C VAL A 226 -0.70 26.06 1.46
N ASP A 227 -2.03 25.94 1.49
CA ASP A 227 -2.87 26.03 0.29
C ASP A 227 -3.21 27.48 -0.12
N GLN A 228 -2.89 28.45 0.73
CA GLN A 228 -3.08 29.88 0.50
C GLN A 228 -1.86 30.52 -0.20
N PRO A 229 -2.01 31.71 -0.81
CA PRO A 229 -0.88 32.46 -1.38
C PRO A 229 0.23 32.69 -0.34
N LYS A 230 1.50 32.57 -0.75
CA LYS A 230 2.70 32.67 0.12
C LYS A 230 2.73 33.91 1.03
N ARG A 231 2.17 35.03 0.57
CA ARG A 231 2.06 36.27 1.37
C ARG A 231 1.23 36.14 2.66
N ASN A 232 0.40 35.10 2.76
CA ASN A 232 -0.43 34.80 3.94
C ASN A 232 0.24 33.80 4.88
N TRP A 233 1.45 33.33 4.57
CA TRP A 233 2.09 32.30 5.38
C TRP A 233 2.66 32.91 6.67
N PRO A 234 2.45 32.26 7.83
CA PRO A 234 3.10 32.65 9.06
C PRO A 234 4.62 32.51 8.95
N ALA A 235 5.35 33.30 9.73
CA ALA A 235 6.79 33.11 9.89
C ALA A 235 7.09 31.80 10.62
N LEU A 236 8.25 31.21 10.32
CA LEU A 236 8.77 30.07 11.06
C LEU A 236 9.56 30.54 12.29
N PRO A 237 9.62 29.73 13.36
CA PRO A 237 8.90 28.47 13.54
C PRO A 237 7.40 28.67 13.81
N LEU A 238 6.59 27.70 13.39
CA LEU A 238 5.16 27.61 13.67
C LEU A 238 4.92 27.25 15.14
N ALA A 239 4.12 28.08 15.82
CA ALA A 239 3.65 27.78 17.17
C ALA A 239 2.83 26.49 17.20
N GLU A 240 3.01 25.68 18.25
CA GLU A 240 2.23 24.47 18.55
C GLU A 240 2.23 23.38 17.45
N PHE A 241 3.13 23.47 16.47
CA PHE A 241 3.20 22.50 15.38
C PHE A 241 4.01 21.23 15.75
N THR A 242 5.15 21.41 16.42
CA THR A 242 6.02 20.33 16.89
C THR A 242 5.58 19.86 18.27
N THR A 243 5.42 18.56 18.42
CA THR A 243 5.10 17.96 19.73
C THR A 243 6.35 17.82 20.61
N ASP A 244 6.16 17.78 21.94
CA ASP A 244 7.25 17.53 22.90
C ASP A 244 8.02 16.23 22.62
N HIS A 245 7.37 15.22 22.05
CA HIS A 245 8.02 13.98 21.66
C HIS A 245 8.96 14.18 20.46
N GLU A 246 8.49 14.87 19.42
CA GLU A 246 9.28 15.17 18.22
C GLU A 246 10.47 16.07 18.55
N LEU A 247 10.26 17.08 19.40
CA LEU A 247 11.34 17.94 19.87
C LEU A 247 12.40 17.17 20.65
N ARG A 248 11.99 16.27 21.56
CA ARG A 248 12.93 15.40 22.29
C ARG A 248 13.72 14.48 21.36
N LEU A 249 13.09 13.93 20.33
CA LEU A 249 13.79 13.14 19.32
C LEU A 249 14.82 13.98 18.55
N ALA A 250 14.44 15.17 18.09
CA ALA A 250 15.35 16.08 17.39
C ALA A 250 16.54 16.51 18.25
N LEU A 251 16.32 16.79 19.53
CA LEU A 251 17.39 17.09 20.50
C LEU A 251 18.35 15.89 20.65
N ARG A 252 17.81 14.66 20.70
CA ARG A 252 18.60 13.44 20.83
C ARG A 252 19.43 13.15 19.59
N ASP A 253 18.84 13.17 18.40
CA ASP A 253 19.51 12.82 17.15
C ASP A 253 20.70 13.75 16.85
N GLN A 254 20.59 15.02 17.23
CA GLN A 254 21.67 15.99 17.02
C GLN A 254 22.75 15.94 18.09
N SER A 255 22.42 15.52 19.33
CA SER A 255 23.40 15.25 20.39
C SER A 255 24.21 13.96 20.18
N ALA A 256 23.75 13.06 19.31
CA ALA A 256 24.51 11.88 18.93
C ALA A 256 25.78 12.29 18.16
N THR A 257 26.93 11.88 18.68
CA THR A 257 28.23 12.07 18.00
C THR A 257 28.21 11.43 16.60
N PRO A 258 29.04 11.91 15.64
CA PRO A 258 29.14 11.30 14.32
C PRO A 258 29.37 9.77 14.38
N GLN A 259 30.13 9.31 15.38
CA GLN A 259 30.36 7.89 15.67
C GLN A 259 29.06 7.16 16.06
N GLN A 260 28.24 7.75 16.94
CA GLN A 260 26.95 7.18 17.35
C GLN A 260 25.90 7.21 16.22
N ARG A 261 25.96 8.20 15.32
CA ARG A 261 25.10 8.23 14.11
C ARG A 261 25.51 7.13 13.12
N ALA A 262 26.80 6.91 12.92
CA ALA A 262 27.33 5.82 12.10
C ALA A 262 26.99 4.44 12.68
N ASP A 263 27.09 4.28 14.01
CA ASP A 263 26.73 3.02 14.68
C ASP A 263 25.23 2.74 14.66
N SER A 264 24.38 3.78 14.72
CA SER A 264 22.92 3.63 14.63
C SER A 264 22.46 3.27 13.21
N SER A 265 23.07 3.90 12.19
CA SER A 265 22.85 3.54 10.78
C SER A 265 23.40 2.14 10.48
N GLY A 266 24.57 1.80 11.02
CA GLY A 266 25.17 0.47 10.90
C GLY A 266 24.38 -0.61 11.64
N GLN A 267 23.72 -0.30 12.76
CA GLN A 267 22.81 -1.22 13.45
C GLN A 267 21.52 -1.45 12.65
N LEU A 268 20.99 -0.43 11.96
CA LEU A 268 19.84 -0.60 11.06
C LEU A 268 20.22 -1.46 9.85
N ASP A 269 21.38 -1.23 9.24
CA ASP A 269 21.90 -2.08 8.15
C ASP A 269 22.19 -3.51 8.62
N GLN A 270 22.74 -3.69 9.83
CA GLN A 270 22.96 -5.03 10.40
C GLN A 270 21.66 -5.73 10.76
N LEU A 271 20.61 -5.00 11.15
CA LEU A 271 19.27 -5.55 11.37
C LEU A 271 18.61 -5.93 10.03
N GLU A 272 18.79 -5.15 8.97
CA GLU A 272 18.32 -5.51 7.62
C GLU A 272 19.09 -6.70 7.04
N VAL A 273 20.41 -6.76 7.21
CA VAL A 273 21.25 -7.89 6.80
C VAL A 273 20.94 -9.14 7.63
N SER A 274 20.70 -9.01 8.94
CA SER A 274 20.30 -10.13 9.80
C SER A 274 18.89 -10.62 9.46
N ARG A 275 17.98 -9.71 9.13
CA ARG A 275 16.64 -10.03 8.63
C ARG A 275 16.71 -10.75 7.27
N LYS A 276 17.62 -10.32 6.38
CA LYS A 276 17.87 -10.98 5.09
C LYS A 276 18.48 -12.37 5.26
N LYS A 277 19.46 -12.53 6.16
CA LYS A 277 20.05 -13.84 6.49
C LYS A 277 19.06 -14.79 7.18
N LEU A 278 18.15 -14.28 8.00
CA LEU A 278 17.05 -15.09 8.58
C LEU A 278 16.04 -15.55 7.53
N LEU A 279 15.84 -14.76 6.47
CA LEU A 279 14.98 -15.15 5.34
C LEU A 279 15.67 -16.12 4.36
N GLU A 280 16.99 -16.01 4.19
CA GLU A 280 17.78 -16.87 3.30
C GLU A 280 18.25 -18.18 3.98
N GLY A 281 18.42 -18.19 5.31
CA GLY A 281 18.85 -19.35 6.08
C GLY A 281 17.74 -20.35 6.44
N GLY A 282 16.47 -19.99 6.24
CA GLY A 282 15.32 -20.84 6.52
C GLY A 282 14.98 -21.88 5.43
N ILE A 283 15.75 -21.95 4.34
CA ILE A 283 15.44 -22.82 3.18
C ILE A 283 16.37 -24.05 3.10
N SER A 284 17.36 -24.17 3.98
CA SER A 284 18.28 -25.33 3.99
C SER A 284 18.30 -26.01 5.36
N GLY A 285 17.33 -26.89 5.60
CA GLY A 285 17.23 -27.66 6.84
C GLY A 285 16.18 -28.78 6.78
N GLU A 286 16.60 -29.91 6.22
CA GLU A 286 16.12 -31.28 6.42
C GLU A 286 14.74 -31.75 5.87
N ALA A 287 14.86 -32.83 5.07
CA ALA A 287 13.90 -33.86 4.62
C ALA A 287 12.91 -33.51 3.49
#